data_AF-A0A7Z9MSV7-F1
#
_entry.id   AF-A0A7Z9MSV7-F1
#
_cell.length_a   1.000
_cell.length_b   1.000
_cell.length_c   1.000
_cell.angle_alpha   90.00
_cell.angle_beta   90.00
_cell.angle_gamma   90.00
#
_symmetry.space_group_name_H-M   'P 1'
#
loop_
_entity.id
_entity.type
_entity.pdbx_description
1 polymer ?
#
loop_
_entity_poly.entity_id
_entity_poly.type
_entity_poly.pdbx_seq_one_letter_code
_entity_poly.pdbx_strand_id
1 'polypeptide(L)'
;MERDDMERDICRLSIRGGLIALAIALATPVSSETRTITPILTASDAQLAKDAFKAASTSQWEMAHTISGAASNPLPRQVIEWLFLTDAHGVAEFRRLARFIRAHPDWPARSVLETNLEKT
;
A
#
# COMPACT_ATOMS: atom_id res chain seq x y z
N MET A 1 5.65 51.73 21.77
CA MET A 1 6.19 50.74 22.70
C MET A 1 5.05 50.39 23.64
N GLU A 2 4.43 49.22 23.65
CA GLU A 2 4.67 47.91 23.04
C GLU A 2 3.34 47.16 23.28
N ARG A 3 2.51 46.95 22.27
CA ARG A 3 2.27 45.62 21.66
C ARG A 3 1.94 44.42 22.58
N ASP A 4 1.71 44.54 23.89
CA ASP A 4 1.60 43.32 24.73
C ASP A 4 0.55 43.30 25.86
N ASP A 5 -0.46 44.17 25.87
CA ASP A 5 -1.61 43.88 26.76
C ASP A 5 -2.98 44.24 26.17
N MET A 6 -2.98 44.29 24.83
CA MET A 6 -4.14 44.06 23.97
C MET A 6 -4.67 42.61 24.12
N GLU A 7 -3.92 41.72 24.79
CA GLU A 7 -4.30 40.34 25.11
C GLU A 7 -5.22 40.20 26.33
N ARG A 8 -5.28 41.18 27.25
CA ARG A 8 -6.18 41.09 28.42
C ARG A 8 -7.65 41.36 28.11
N ASP A 9 -7.96 41.97 26.98
CA ASP A 9 -9.34 42.19 26.52
C ASP A 9 -9.94 40.99 25.76
N ILE A 10 -9.11 40.03 25.36
CA ILE A 10 -9.53 38.78 24.69
C ILE A 10 -10.27 37.85 25.68
N CYS A 11 -10.09 38.05 26.99
CA CYS A 11 -10.78 37.30 28.05
C CYS A 11 -12.19 37.83 28.40
N ARG A 12 -12.70 38.83 27.66
CA ARG A 12 -14.10 39.27 27.75
C ARG A 12 -14.79 39.09 26.40
N LEU A 13 -14.72 37.87 25.87
CA LEU A 13 -15.49 37.37 24.73
C LEU A 13 -17.00 37.36 25.06
N SER A 14 -17.58 38.56 25.18
CA SER A 14 -19.01 38.84 25.16
C SER A 14 -19.35 39.40 23.79
N ILE A 15 -19.56 38.53 22.81
CA ILE A 15 -20.33 38.90 21.61
C ILE A 15 -21.42 37.84 21.44
N ARG A 16 -22.50 38.08 22.18
CA ARG A 16 -23.82 37.58 21.85
C ARG A 16 -24.24 38.20 20.51
N GLY A 17 -24.63 37.36 19.56
CA GLY A 17 -25.56 37.70 18.46
C GLY A 17 -25.11 38.81 17.51
N GLY A 18 -24.31 38.46 16.51
CA GLY A 18 -24.07 39.29 15.33
C GLY A 18 -24.22 38.44 14.06
N LEU A 19 -25.18 38.81 13.23
CA LEU A 19 -25.58 38.15 11.98
C LEU A 19 -24.39 37.89 11.04
N ILE A 20 -23.99 36.62 10.87
CA ILE A 20 -23.19 36.19 9.71
C ILE A 20 -24.17 35.83 8.60
N ALA A 21 -24.50 36.83 7.78
CA ALA A 21 -25.22 36.62 6.52
C ALA A 21 -24.33 37.13 5.38
N LEU A 22 -23.42 36.30 4.86
CA LEU A 22 -22.93 36.47 3.48
C LEU A 22 -22.16 35.24 2.95
N ALA A 23 -22.63 34.74 1.80
CA ALA A 23 -21.92 33.94 0.79
C ALA A 23 -21.54 32.47 1.12
N ILE A 24 -22.53 31.57 1.05
CA ILE A 24 -22.31 30.20 0.52
C ILE A 24 -23.38 29.92 -0.53
N ALA A 25 -23.41 30.74 -1.59
CA ALA A 25 -24.18 30.45 -2.80
C ALA A 25 -23.16 30.09 -3.87
N LEU A 26 -22.89 28.78 -3.99
CA LEU A 26 -22.29 28.01 -5.11
C LEU A 26 -21.63 26.76 -4.49
N ALA A 27 -22.44 25.91 -3.84
CA ALA A 27 -22.03 24.54 -3.58
C ALA A 27 -22.01 23.83 -4.95
N THR A 28 -20.89 23.92 -5.67
CA THR A 28 -20.65 22.99 -6.77
C THR A 28 -20.66 21.60 -6.14
N PRO A 29 -21.56 20.68 -6.54
CA PRO A 29 -21.41 19.31 -6.12
C PRO A 29 -20.02 18.86 -6.60
N VAL A 30 -19.14 18.56 -5.65
CA VAL A 30 -17.92 17.82 -5.98
C VAL A 30 -18.43 16.46 -6.45
N SER A 31 -18.58 16.31 -7.76
CA SER A 31 -18.87 15.02 -8.35
C SER A 31 -17.66 14.14 -8.05
N SER A 32 -17.79 13.30 -7.04
CA SER A 32 -16.87 12.19 -6.86
C SER A 32 -17.02 11.31 -8.09
N GLU A 33 -16.09 11.46 -9.03
CA GLU A 33 -15.91 10.47 -10.09
C GLU A 33 -15.51 9.17 -9.40
N THR A 34 -16.48 8.28 -9.24
CA THR A 34 -16.20 6.90 -8.87
C THR A 34 -15.39 6.30 -10.00
N ARG A 35 -14.06 6.37 -9.90
CA ARG A 35 -13.16 5.69 -10.82
C ARG A 35 -13.40 4.20 -10.64
N THR A 36 -14.09 3.59 -11.60
CA THR A 36 -14.20 2.12 -11.67
C THR A 36 -12.79 1.59 -11.95
N ILE A 37 -12.14 1.07 -10.92
CA ILE A 37 -10.86 0.38 -11.08
C ILE A 37 -11.18 -1.01 -11.63
N THR A 38 -10.80 -1.26 -12.87
CA THR A 38 -10.88 -2.61 -13.44
C THR A 38 -9.98 -3.54 -12.63
N PRO A 39 -10.49 -4.68 -12.13
CA PRO A 39 -9.68 -5.62 -11.40
C PRO A 39 -8.57 -6.16 -12.32
N ILE A 40 -7.33 -6.10 -11.83
CA ILE A 40 -6.12 -6.56 -12.54
C ILE A 40 -6.12 -8.09 -12.72
N LEU A 41 -6.84 -8.80 -11.83
CA LEU A 41 -6.96 -10.25 -11.84
C LEU A 41 -8.37 -10.68 -12.27
N THR A 42 -8.42 -11.78 -13.02
CA THR A 42 -9.66 -12.52 -13.22
C THR A 42 -10.11 -13.16 -11.89
N ALA A 43 -11.38 -13.55 -11.78
CA ALA A 43 -11.86 -14.26 -10.58
C ALA A 43 -11.10 -15.59 -10.35
N SER A 44 -10.71 -16.28 -11.42
CA SER A 44 -9.94 -17.52 -11.34
C SER A 44 -8.51 -17.27 -10.85
N ASP A 45 -7.81 -16.28 -11.41
CA ASP A 45 -6.45 -15.92 -10.94
C ASP A 45 -6.47 -15.44 -9.49
N ALA A 46 -7.50 -14.69 -9.10
CA ALA A 46 -7.67 -14.24 -7.72
C ALA A 46 -7.90 -15.42 -6.76
N GLN A 47 -8.59 -16.48 -7.20
CA GLN A 47 -8.76 -17.69 -6.39
C GLN A 47 -7.44 -18.46 -6.24
N LEU A 48 -6.70 -18.64 -7.34
CA LEU A 48 -5.37 -19.26 -7.31
C LEU A 48 -4.41 -18.49 -6.40
N ALA A 49 -4.44 -17.15 -6.45
CA ALA A 49 -3.64 -16.32 -5.55
C ALA A 49 -3.98 -16.59 -4.07
N LYS A 50 -5.28 -16.64 -3.70
CA LYS A 50 -5.72 -16.94 -2.33
C LYS A 50 -5.26 -18.32 -1.87
N ASP A 51 -5.39 -19.33 -2.71
CA ASP A 51 -5.00 -20.70 -2.38
C ASP A 51 -3.47 -20.83 -2.23
N ALA A 52 -2.71 -20.13 -3.07
CA ALA A 52 -1.26 -20.04 -2.95
C ALA A 52 -0.82 -19.33 -1.65
N PHE A 53 -1.49 -18.23 -1.26
CA PHE A 53 -1.22 -17.58 0.03
C PHE A 53 -1.52 -18.48 1.21
N LYS A 54 -2.60 -19.26 1.15
CA LYS A 54 -2.92 -20.25 2.19
C LYS A 54 -1.80 -21.30 2.31
N ALA A 55 -1.30 -21.83 1.20
CA ALA A 55 -0.17 -22.74 1.20
C ALA A 55 1.12 -22.11 1.74
N ALA A 56 1.42 -20.87 1.34
CA ALA A 56 2.58 -20.13 1.85
C ALA A 56 2.49 -19.89 3.37
N SER A 57 1.30 -19.59 3.90
CA SER A 57 1.09 -19.36 5.33
C SER A 57 1.36 -20.59 6.21
N THR A 58 1.37 -21.79 5.61
CA THR A 58 1.74 -23.05 6.26
C THR A 58 3.13 -23.55 5.83
N SER A 59 3.97 -22.67 5.27
CA SER A 59 5.31 -22.94 4.75
C SER A 59 5.37 -24.03 3.65
N GLN A 60 4.25 -24.29 2.98
CA GLN A 60 4.17 -25.24 1.85
C GLN A 60 4.60 -24.54 0.55
N TRP A 61 5.85 -24.08 0.49
CA TRP A 61 6.37 -23.21 -0.57
C TRP A 61 6.30 -23.83 -1.98
N GLU A 62 6.60 -25.12 -2.12
CA GLU A 62 6.49 -25.82 -3.40
C GLU A 62 5.04 -25.82 -3.93
N MET A 63 4.07 -26.07 -3.05
CA MET A 63 2.66 -26.03 -3.39
C MET A 63 2.21 -24.59 -3.71
N ALA A 64 2.66 -23.62 -2.93
CA ALA A 64 2.35 -22.20 -3.17
C ALA A 64 2.86 -21.75 -4.56
N HIS A 65 4.07 -22.13 -4.94
CA HIS A 65 4.62 -21.86 -6.28
C HIS A 65 3.84 -22.58 -7.38
N THR A 66 3.45 -23.83 -7.16
CA THR A 66 2.67 -24.61 -8.13
C THR A 66 1.30 -23.97 -8.38
N ILE A 67 0.56 -23.65 -7.32
CA ILE A 67 -0.77 -23.04 -7.42
C ILE A 67 -0.68 -21.65 -8.07
N SER A 68 0.24 -20.80 -7.62
CA SER A 68 0.38 -19.45 -8.18
C SER A 68 0.89 -19.45 -9.63
N GLY A 69 1.66 -20.46 -10.03
CA GLY A 69 2.12 -20.66 -11.39
C GLY A 69 1.03 -21.09 -12.37
N ALA A 70 -0.11 -21.59 -11.88
CA ALA A 70 -1.27 -21.93 -12.72
C ALA A 70 -2.10 -20.70 -13.12
N ALA A 71 -1.87 -19.54 -12.51
CA ALA A 71 -2.56 -18.30 -12.85
C ALA A 71 -2.13 -17.80 -14.24
N SER A 72 -3.08 -17.27 -15.00
CA SER A 72 -2.81 -16.65 -16.30
C SER A 72 -2.09 -15.32 -16.14
N ASN A 73 -2.47 -14.55 -15.12
CA ASN A 73 -1.74 -13.35 -14.73
C ASN A 73 -0.44 -13.77 -14.00
N PRO A 74 0.74 -13.21 -14.35
CA PRO A 74 2.00 -13.57 -13.69
C PRO A 74 2.15 -13.02 -12.27
N LEU A 75 1.30 -12.08 -11.85
CA LEU A 75 1.39 -11.37 -10.57
C LEU A 75 1.33 -12.31 -9.34
N PRO A 76 0.40 -13.27 -9.22
CA PRO A 76 0.36 -14.19 -8.08
C PRO A 76 1.69 -14.93 -7.89
N ARG A 77 2.29 -15.43 -8.98
CA ARG A 77 3.60 -16.10 -8.94
C ARG A 77 4.70 -15.17 -8.44
N GLN A 78 4.72 -13.92 -8.90
CA GLN A 78 5.73 -12.93 -8.48
C GLN A 78 5.60 -12.58 -6.99
N VAL A 79 4.36 -12.46 -6.48
CA VAL A 79 4.14 -12.15 -5.06
C VAL A 79 4.52 -13.32 -4.16
N ILE A 80 4.21 -14.56 -4.55
CA ILE A 80 4.63 -15.75 -3.79
C ILE A 80 6.16 -15.91 -3.80
N GLU A 81 6.80 -15.66 -4.95
CA GLU A 81 8.26 -15.63 -5.04
C GLU A 81 8.87 -14.59 -4.11
N TRP A 82 8.33 -13.38 -4.13
CA TRP A 82 8.77 -12.32 -3.22
C TRP A 82 8.63 -12.74 -1.76
N LEU A 83 7.48 -13.31 -1.37
CA LEU A 83 7.22 -13.75 0.00
C LEU A 83 8.21 -14.85 0.44
N PHE A 84 8.46 -15.84 -0.41
CA PHE A 84 9.45 -16.88 -0.15
C PHE A 84 10.85 -16.28 0.05
N LEU A 85 11.27 -15.36 -0.82
CA LEU A 85 12.58 -14.73 -0.74
C LEU A 85 12.74 -13.79 0.48
N THR A 86 11.65 -13.32 1.07
CA THR A 86 11.68 -12.57 2.33
C THR A 86 11.70 -13.44 3.59
N ASP A 87 11.23 -14.69 3.49
CA ASP A 87 11.22 -15.68 4.58
C ASP A 87 12.51 -16.53 4.58
N ALA A 88 13.02 -16.86 3.41
CA ALA A 88 14.18 -17.72 3.24
C ALA A 88 15.51 -16.95 3.38
N HIS A 89 16.51 -17.61 3.98
CA HIS A 89 17.84 -17.06 4.20
C HIS A 89 18.90 -18.00 3.65
N GLY A 90 19.93 -17.45 2.98
CA GLY A 90 21.02 -18.23 2.40
C GLY A 90 21.63 -17.61 1.15
N VAL A 91 22.80 -18.12 0.74
CA VAL A 91 23.57 -17.59 -0.41
C VAL A 91 22.85 -17.84 -1.75
N ALA A 92 22.11 -18.95 -1.87
CA ALA A 92 21.36 -19.26 -3.10
C ALA A 92 20.15 -18.33 -3.25
N GLU A 93 19.46 -18.10 -2.15
CA GLU A 93 18.30 -17.23 -1.98
C GLU A 93 18.70 -15.77 -2.21
N PHE A 94 19.86 -15.34 -1.69
CA PHE A 94 20.42 -14.01 -1.96
C PHE A 94 20.56 -13.74 -3.47
N ARG A 95 21.17 -14.67 -4.23
CA ARG A 95 21.30 -14.50 -5.69
C ARG A 95 19.95 -14.43 -6.39
N ARG A 96 18.96 -15.19 -5.90
CA ARG A 96 17.60 -15.20 -6.44
C ARG A 96 16.88 -13.89 -6.13
N LEU A 97 17.01 -13.38 -4.91
CA LEU A 97 16.49 -12.08 -4.49
C LEU A 97 17.12 -10.92 -5.27
N ALA A 98 18.44 -10.90 -5.42
CA ALA A 98 19.12 -9.87 -6.21
C ALA A 98 18.65 -9.87 -7.69
N ARG A 99 18.38 -11.05 -8.26
CA ARG A 99 17.81 -11.17 -9.61
C ARG A 99 16.36 -10.70 -9.66
N PHE A 100 15.55 -11.01 -8.63
CA PHE A 100 14.18 -10.55 -8.53
C PHE A 100 14.11 -9.01 -8.51
N ILE A 101 14.86 -8.35 -7.63
CA ILE A 101 14.85 -6.88 -7.54
C ILE A 101 15.27 -6.22 -8.86
N ARG A 102 16.30 -6.75 -9.55
CA ARG A 102 16.72 -6.23 -10.86
C ARG A 102 15.64 -6.39 -11.94
N ALA A 103 14.87 -7.46 -11.90
CA ALA A 103 13.79 -7.70 -12.86
C ALA A 103 12.53 -6.88 -12.56
N HIS A 104 12.38 -6.38 -11.32
CA HIS A 104 11.20 -5.67 -10.85
C HIS A 104 11.58 -4.34 -10.18
N PRO A 105 12.09 -3.34 -10.94
CA PRO A 105 12.58 -2.09 -10.37
C PRO A 105 11.50 -1.27 -9.62
N ASP A 106 10.26 -1.37 -10.07
CA ASP A 106 9.12 -0.64 -9.48
C ASP A 106 8.36 -1.47 -8.43
N TRP A 107 8.93 -2.59 -7.96
CA TRP A 107 8.25 -3.45 -7.00
C TRP A 107 8.01 -2.71 -5.66
N PRO A 108 6.80 -2.80 -5.08
CA PRO A 108 6.54 -2.21 -3.77
C PRO A 108 7.47 -2.80 -2.71
N ALA A 109 7.84 -1.97 -1.73
CA ALA A 109 8.76 -2.33 -0.65
C ALA A 109 10.17 -2.78 -1.10
N ARG A 110 10.66 -2.29 -2.25
CA ARG A 110 12.06 -2.50 -2.71
C ARG A 110 13.10 -2.22 -1.62
N SER A 111 12.92 -1.15 -0.85
CA SER A 111 13.81 -0.78 0.25
C SER A 111 13.91 -1.86 1.34
N VAL A 112 12.83 -2.62 1.59
CA VAL A 112 12.83 -3.76 2.53
C VAL A 112 13.69 -4.88 1.97
N LEU A 113 13.57 -5.15 0.66
CA LEU A 113 14.39 -6.17 0.01
C LEU A 113 15.87 -5.81 -0.01
N GLU A 114 16.21 -4.53 -0.24
CA GLU A 114 17.58 -4.02 -0.16
C GLU A 114 18.14 -4.17 1.25
N THR A 115 17.35 -3.82 2.27
CA THR A 115 17.75 -4.00 3.68
C THR A 115 18.03 -5.48 4.01
N ASN A 116 17.24 -6.41 3.47
CA ASN A 116 17.44 -7.84 3.68
C ASN A 116 18.69 -8.36 2.94
N LEU A 117 18.98 -7.83 1.74
CA LEU A 117 20.22 -8.12 1.02
C LEU A 117 21.46 -7.70 1.83
N GLU A 118 21.42 -6.54 2.48
CA GLU A 118 22.54 -6.03 3.29
C GLU A 118 22.84 -6.90 4.53
N LYS A 119 21.85 -7.66 5.01
CA LYS A 119 21.92 -8.43 6.26
C LYS A 119 22.26 -9.91 6.07
N THR A 120 22.29 -10.41 4.83
CA THR A 120 22.56 -11.83 4.50
C THR A 120 24.03 -12.03 4.17
#